data_AF-F7NVW8-F1
#
_entry.id   AF-F7NVW8-F1
#
_cell.length_a   1.000
_cell.length_b   1.000
_cell.length_c   1.000
_cell.angle_alpha   90.00
_cell.angle_beta   90.00
_cell.angle_gamma   90.00
#
_symmetry.space_group_name_H-M   'P 1'
#
loop_
_entity.id
_entity.type
_entity.pdbx_description
1 polymer ?
#
loop_
_entity_poly.entity_id
_entity_poly.type
_entity_poly.pdbx_seq_one_letter_code
_entity_poly.pdbx_strand_id
1 'polypeptide(L)'
;MQKNSVNPRFVAPTEWQPELFLQPGLFSALAATFPLAEQRHFPSPEQLTEWLHQRTPLQDWCFVDSSVLDADGRYYEDFIYQSRQIPMRLNNWHDLFGALIWCFFPKSKQQMNRLHMEQIQQFGSKERSKVRHKLTLLDECGVIICIKPSQRFLLDLLRNHQWTQAFYQHKELWAELNPIIFGHANYEMATKPFIGLTAKLCCIELPEGLTRPNTEGYDFVDDLLATQLVNADLLLDNQQLSPLPLLGVPGWHQEAQDLDFYADTSYFRPKRQTT
;
A
#
# COMPACT_ATOMS: atom_id res chain seq x y z
N MET A 1 -6.19 16.57 -36.12
CA MET A 1 -4.90 16.25 -35.46
C MET A 1 -5.17 16.07 -33.97
N GLN A 2 -5.35 14.84 -33.52
CA GLN A 2 -5.39 14.53 -32.09
C GLN A 2 -4.00 14.84 -31.51
N LYS A 3 -3.91 15.80 -30.60
CA LYS A 3 -2.72 15.99 -29.80
C LYS A 3 -2.57 14.74 -28.95
N ASN A 4 -1.56 13.92 -29.27
CA ASN A 4 -1.04 12.92 -28.35
C ASN A 4 -0.56 13.68 -27.10
N SER A 5 -1.43 13.83 -26.10
CA SER A 5 -1.01 14.22 -24.77
C SER A 5 -0.23 13.04 -24.22
N VAL A 6 1.10 13.11 -24.34
CA VAL A 6 2.01 12.32 -23.52
C VAL A 6 1.52 12.51 -22.09
N ASN A 7 0.98 11.45 -21.49
CA ASN A 7 0.51 11.49 -20.12
C ASN A 7 1.74 11.85 -19.27
N PRO A 8 1.83 13.06 -18.69
CA PRO A 8 3.02 13.43 -17.94
C PRO A 8 3.14 12.44 -16.80
N ARG A 9 4.27 11.74 -16.73
CA ARG A 9 4.58 10.85 -15.62
C ARG A 9 4.36 11.64 -14.32
N PHE A 10 3.63 11.06 -13.36
CA PHE A 10 3.34 11.70 -12.09
C PHE A 10 4.62 12.22 -11.42
N VAL A 11 4.56 13.40 -10.82
CA VAL A 11 5.68 14.01 -10.08
C VAL A 11 5.16 14.52 -8.72
N ALA A 12 5.62 13.87 -7.66
CA ALA A 12 5.34 14.28 -6.29
C ALA A 12 5.89 15.70 -6.01
N PRO A 13 5.37 16.42 -5.01
CA PRO A 13 6.00 17.65 -4.52
C PRO A 13 7.47 17.43 -4.18
N THR A 14 8.32 18.41 -4.47
CA THR A 14 9.75 18.35 -4.08
C THR A 14 9.97 18.80 -2.63
N GLU A 15 9.05 19.58 -2.09
CA GLU A 15 9.12 20.13 -0.74
C GLU A 15 8.24 19.34 0.22
N TRP A 16 8.58 19.44 1.51
CA TRP A 16 7.75 18.91 2.59
C TRP A 16 6.44 19.70 2.67
N GLN A 17 5.32 18.98 2.76
CA GLN A 17 3.97 19.56 2.81
C GLN A 17 3.22 19.00 4.03
N PRO A 18 3.39 19.59 5.22
CA PRO A 18 2.75 19.11 6.44
C PRO A 18 1.21 19.17 6.37
N GLU A 19 0.65 20.03 5.53
CA GLU A 19 -0.78 20.18 5.30
C GLU A 19 -1.48 18.92 4.78
N LEU A 20 -0.74 18.04 4.09
CA LEU A 20 -1.27 16.75 3.61
C LEU A 20 -1.76 15.85 4.75
N PHE A 21 -1.23 16.05 5.96
CA PHE A 21 -1.50 15.25 7.15
C PHE A 21 -2.56 15.87 8.08
N LEU A 22 -3.06 17.06 7.76
CA LEU A 22 -4.03 17.78 8.60
C LEU A 22 -5.49 17.38 8.33
N GLN A 23 -5.79 16.87 7.13
CA GLN A 23 -7.15 16.55 6.71
C GLN A 23 -7.45 15.06 6.88
N PRO A 24 -8.70 14.70 7.26
CA PRO A 24 -9.16 13.32 7.19
C PRO A 24 -9.04 12.76 5.76
N GLY A 25 -8.71 11.48 5.63
CA GLY A 25 -8.63 10.77 4.35
C GLY A 25 -7.48 9.78 4.28
N LEU A 26 -6.84 9.71 3.11
CA LEU A 26 -5.80 8.71 2.80
C LEU A 26 -4.66 8.71 3.84
N PHE A 27 -4.19 9.89 4.26
CA PHE A 27 -3.06 10.03 5.18
C PHE A 27 -3.42 9.89 6.66
N SER A 28 -4.71 9.72 7.02
CA SER A 28 -5.15 9.81 8.42
C SER A 28 -4.46 8.81 9.35
N ALA A 29 -4.24 7.58 8.91
CA ALA A 29 -3.57 6.59 9.75
C ALA A 29 -2.09 6.94 9.98
N LEU A 30 -1.40 7.45 8.96
CA LEU A 30 -0.03 7.93 9.09
C LEU A 30 0.04 9.11 10.07
N ALA A 31 -0.87 10.07 9.94
CA ALA A 31 -0.93 11.26 10.79
C ALA A 31 -1.34 10.96 12.24
N ALA A 32 -2.16 9.93 12.46
CA ALA A 32 -2.55 9.50 13.81
C ALA A 32 -1.38 8.82 14.56
N THR A 33 -0.46 8.19 13.82
CA THR A 33 0.66 7.44 14.38
C THR A 33 1.95 8.26 14.46
N PHE A 34 2.25 9.04 13.43
CA PHE A 34 3.51 9.77 13.31
C PHE A 34 3.23 11.28 13.34
N PRO A 35 4.08 12.09 14.00
CA PRO A 35 3.89 13.53 14.12
C PRO A 35 4.26 14.27 12.82
N LEU A 36 3.70 13.86 11.67
CA LEU A 36 4.08 14.33 10.33
C LEU A 36 3.72 15.80 10.14
N ALA A 37 2.51 16.21 10.52
CA ALA A 37 2.07 17.61 10.43
C ALA A 37 2.95 18.57 11.26
N GLU A 38 3.65 18.07 12.28
CA GLU A 38 4.52 18.86 13.15
C GLU A 38 5.95 18.98 12.61
N GLN A 39 6.32 18.17 11.62
CA GLN A 39 7.65 18.23 11.02
C GLN A 39 7.79 19.46 10.11
N ARG A 40 9.00 20.05 10.12
CA ARG A 40 9.37 21.15 9.22
C ARG A 40 9.97 20.69 7.90
N HIS A 41 10.55 19.49 7.90
CA HIS A 41 11.25 18.88 6.78
C HIS A 41 10.89 17.39 6.71
N PHE A 42 11.35 16.70 5.66
CA PHE A 42 11.28 15.25 5.62
C PHE A 42 11.99 14.64 6.83
N PRO A 43 11.39 13.64 7.50
CA PRO A 43 12.06 12.91 8.56
C PRO A 43 13.39 12.30 8.08
N SER A 44 14.42 12.40 8.91
CA SER A 44 15.72 11.81 8.59
C SER A 44 15.71 10.28 8.80
N PRO A 45 16.67 9.53 8.24
CA PRO A 45 16.79 8.09 8.50
C PRO A 45 16.89 7.76 10.00
N GLU A 46 17.56 8.60 10.79
CA GLU A 46 17.68 8.43 12.25
C GLU A 46 16.32 8.60 12.93
N GLN A 47 15.56 9.65 12.58
CA GLN A 47 14.24 9.89 13.15
C GLN A 47 13.25 8.77 12.78
N LEU A 48 13.29 8.28 11.53
CA LEU A 48 12.48 7.14 11.10
C LEU A 48 12.90 5.86 11.84
N THR A 49 14.18 5.69 12.13
CA THR A 49 14.69 4.56 12.92
C THR A 49 14.18 4.61 14.35
N GLU A 50 14.16 5.79 14.98
CA GLU A 50 13.56 5.97 16.30
C GLU A 50 12.08 5.59 16.30
N TRP A 51 11.31 6.02 15.30
CA TRP A 51 9.90 5.64 15.17
C TRP A 51 9.71 4.14 14.95
N LEU A 52 10.57 3.50 14.16
CA LEU A 52 10.56 2.05 13.97
C LEU A 52 10.82 1.32 15.29
N HIS A 53 11.81 1.76 16.07
CA HIS A 53 12.17 1.14 17.34
C HIS A 53 11.09 1.35 18.41
N GLN A 54 10.39 2.47 18.38
CA GLN A 54 9.28 2.74 19.30
C GLN A 54 8.06 1.86 19.03
N ARG A 55 7.81 1.51 17.76
CA ARG A 55 6.62 0.76 17.35
C ARG A 55 6.83 -0.74 17.19
N THR A 56 8.07 -1.18 16.98
CA THR A 56 8.35 -2.55 16.55
C THR A 56 9.48 -3.17 17.37
N PRO A 57 9.56 -4.51 17.45
CA PRO A 57 10.68 -5.19 18.09
C PRO A 57 11.99 -5.14 17.27
N LEU A 58 12.04 -4.43 16.13
CA LEU A 58 13.17 -4.38 15.21
C LEU A 58 14.29 -3.43 15.67
N GLN A 59 14.82 -3.67 16.87
CA GLN A 59 15.83 -2.81 17.50
C GLN A 59 17.20 -2.86 16.81
N ASP A 60 17.44 -3.89 16.00
CA ASP A 60 18.65 -4.10 15.20
C ASP A 60 18.48 -3.72 13.73
N TRP A 61 17.34 -3.11 13.37
CA TRP A 61 17.08 -2.56 12.04
C TRP A 61 17.18 -1.05 12.05
N CYS A 62 17.57 -0.45 10.93
CA CYS A 62 17.56 1.00 10.79
C CYS A 62 17.34 1.43 9.34
N PHE A 63 16.93 2.68 9.16
CA PHE A 63 16.95 3.34 7.85
C PHE A 63 18.31 3.99 7.62
N VAL A 64 18.76 3.98 6.37
CA VAL A 64 20.04 4.59 5.95
C VAL A 64 19.87 5.34 4.65
N ASP A 65 20.74 6.32 4.40
CA ASP A 65 20.82 6.97 3.10
C ASP A 65 21.17 5.95 2.00
N SER A 66 20.51 6.07 0.83
CA SER A 66 20.76 5.24 -0.35
C SER A 66 22.24 5.15 -0.77
N SER A 67 23.06 6.15 -0.46
CA SER A 67 24.50 6.14 -0.69
C SER A 67 25.24 4.99 0.01
N VAL A 68 24.70 4.48 1.13
CA VAL A 68 25.24 3.30 1.82
C VAL A 68 25.06 2.04 0.96
N LEU A 69 23.89 1.88 0.33
CA LEU A 69 23.63 0.81 -0.62
C LEU A 69 24.52 0.95 -1.87
N ASP A 70 24.62 2.17 -2.40
CA ASP A 70 25.43 2.45 -3.61
C ASP A 70 26.90 2.08 -3.39
N ALA A 71 27.44 2.38 -2.20
CA ALA A 71 28.80 2.01 -1.82
C ALA A 71 28.99 0.50 -1.61
N ASP A 72 27.96 -0.19 -1.12
CA ASP A 72 27.98 -1.64 -0.91
C ASP A 72 27.89 -2.42 -2.24
N GLY A 73 27.08 -1.95 -3.19
CA GLY A 73 26.96 -2.49 -4.54
C GLY A 73 26.08 -3.74 -4.66
N ARG A 74 25.48 -4.23 -3.56
CA ARG A 74 24.46 -5.28 -3.60
C ARG A 74 23.17 -4.82 -4.28
N TYR A 75 22.35 -5.79 -4.67
CA TYR A 75 20.97 -5.52 -5.06
C TYR A 75 20.15 -5.10 -3.85
N TYR A 76 19.24 -4.12 -4.00
CA TYR A 76 18.44 -3.52 -2.92
C TYR A 76 17.87 -4.53 -1.91
N GLU A 77 17.16 -5.56 -2.38
CA GLU A 77 16.55 -6.55 -1.48
C GLU A 77 17.60 -7.42 -0.76
N ASP A 78 18.72 -7.72 -1.41
CA ASP A 78 19.81 -8.51 -0.79
C ASP A 78 20.54 -7.68 0.27
N PHE A 79 20.72 -6.39 0.02
CA PHE A 79 21.28 -5.48 1.02
C PHE A 79 20.41 -5.43 2.28
N ILE A 80 19.09 -5.24 2.14
CA ILE A 80 18.17 -5.25 3.29
C ILE A 80 18.25 -6.58 4.04
N TYR A 81 18.20 -7.70 3.31
CA TYR A 81 18.20 -9.04 3.89
C TYR A 81 19.44 -9.31 4.74
N GLN A 82 20.61 -8.89 4.27
CA GLN A 82 21.90 -9.18 4.91
C GLN A 82 22.28 -8.16 5.99
N SER A 83 21.94 -6.88 5.79
CA SER A 83 22.40 -5.79 6.66
C SER A 83 21.39 -5.37 7.71
N ARG A 84 20.09 -5.68 7.52
CA ARG A 84 18.97 -5.12 8.29
C ARG A 84 18.87 -3.60 8.22
N GLN A 85 19.52 -3.00 7.22
CA GLN A 85 19.44 -1.59 6.92
C GLN A 85 18.52 -1.39 5.73
N ILE A 86 17.62 -0.41 5.82
CA ILE A 86 16.63 -0.09 4.78
C ILE A 86 17.07 1.20 4.07
N PRO A 87 17.61 1.11 2.85
CA PRO A 87 18.08 2.27 2.11
C PRO A 87 16.93 3.16 1.68
N MET A 88 17.10 4.47 1.80
CA MET A 88 16.15 5.48 1.33
C MET A 88 16.87 6.69 0.73
N ARG A 89 16.28 7.27 -0.31
CA ARG A 89 16.67 8.58 -0.84
C ARG A 89 16.17 9.67 0.10
N LEU A 90 17.03 10.62 0.45
CA LEU A 90 16.64 11.77 1.26
C LEU A 90 15.62 12.65 0.53
N ASN A 91 14.74 13.28 1.30
CA ASN A 91 13.70 14.18 0.80
C ASN A 91 12.84 13.56 -0.31
N ASN A 92 12.51 12.28 -0.17
CA ASN A 92 11.78 11.51 -1.17
C ASN A 92 10.48 10.96 -0.57
N TRP A 93 9.33 11.38 -1.11
CA TRP A 93 8.02 10.93 -0.65
C TRP A 93 7.84 9.41 -0.73
N HIS A 94 8.27 8.80 -1.83
CA HIS A 94 8.14 7.37 -2.05
C HIS A 94 8.86 6.56 -0.96
N ASP A 95 10.14 6.86 -0.73
CA ASP A 95 10.94 6.12 0.25
C ASP A 95 10.52 6.47 1.69
N LEU A 96 10.07 7.70 1.96
CA LEU A 96 9.44 8.05 3.24
C LEU A 96 8.22 7.16 3.51
N PHE A 97 7.27 7.09 2.58
CA PHE A 97 6.09 6.23 2.77
C PHE A 97 6.48 4.76 2.86
N GLY A 98 7.50 4.32 2.12
CA GLY A 98 8.08 2.99 2.27
C GLY A 98 8.58 2.72 3.69
N ALA A 99 9.28 3.68 4.31
CA ALA A 99 9.76 3.59 5.68
C ALA A 99 8.62 3.56 6.71
N LEU A 100 7.58 4.38 6.53
CA LEU A 100 6.40 4.36 7.41
C LEU A 100 5.62 3.05 7.29
N ILE A 101 5.54 2.45 6.09
CA ILE A 101 4.98 1.11 5.89
C ILE A 101 5.81 0.04 6.62
N TRP A 102 7.14 0.13 6.63
CA TRP A 102 7.99 -0.75 7.46
C TRP A 102 7.66 -0.65 8.95
N CYS A 103 7.30 0.54 9.44
CA CYS A 103 6.89 0.75 10.83
C CYS A 103 5.51 0.15 11.16
N PHE A 104 4.61 0.05 10.17
CA PHE A 104 3.29 -0.55 10.34
C PHE A 104 3.24 -2.05 10.07
N PHE A 105 4.10 -2.53 9.17
CA PHE A 105 4.09 -3.92 8.67
C PHE A 105 5.46 -4.59 8.73
N PRO A 106 6.16 -4.58 9.89
CA PRO A 106 7.51 -5.10 9.99
C PRO A 106 7.60 -6.60 9.65
N LYS A 107 6.58 -7.41 9.98
CA LYS A 107 6.61 -8.86 9.74
C LYS A 107 6.39 -9.17 8.27
N SER A 108 5.41 -8.53 7.65
CA SER A 108 5.12 -8.71 6.22
C SER A 108 6.28 -8.22 5.37
N LYS A 109 6.87 -7.05 5.65
CA LYS A 109 8.01 -6.53 4.88
C LYS A 109 9.24 -7.43 4.99
N GLN A 110 9.55 -7.97 6.18
CA GLN A 110 10.60 -8.99 6.32
C GLN A 110 10.30 -10.26 5.53
N GLN A 111 9.06 -10.76 5.59
CA GLN A 111 8.67 -11.97 4.86
C GLN A 111 8.73 -11.75 3.34
N MET A 112 8.32 -10.58 2.85
CA MET A 112 8.43 -10.22 1.43
C MET A 112 9.90 -10.17 0.99
N ASN A 113 10.77 -9.55 1.78
CA ASN A 113 12.21 -9.50 1.52
C ASN A 113 12.83 -10.92 1.49
N ARG A 114 12.47 -11.79 2.44
CA ARG A 114 12.86 -13.21 2.46
C ARG A 114 12.41 -13.95 1.21
N LEU A 115 11.15 -13.79 0.80
CA LEU A 115 10.61 -14.41 -0.41
C LEU A 115 11.29 -13.87 -1.68
N HIS A 116 11.63 -12.57 -1.73
CA HIS A 116 12.43 -12.02 -2.81
C HIS A 116 13.78 -12.75 -2.93
N MET A 117 14.46 -13.01 -1.81
CA MET A 117 15.74 -13.75 -1.80
C MET A 117 15.58 -15.20 -2.25
N GLU A 118 14.59 -15.92 -1.73
CA GLU A 118 14.30 -17.30 -2.15
C GLU A 118 14.05 -17.38 -3.66
N GLN A 119 13.27 -16.45 -4.21
CA GLN A 119 12.99 -16.40 -5.64
C GLN A 119 14.22 -16.02 -6.47
N ILE A 120 15.08 -15.12 -5.99
CA ILE A 120 16.33 -14.76 -6.68
C ILE A 120 17.30 -15.94 -6.66
N GLN A 121 17.39 -16.68 -5.56
CA GLN A 121 18.21 -17.89 -5.46
C GLN A 121 17.72 -18.97 -6.43
N GLN A 122 16.40 -19.14 -6.57
CA GLN A 122 15.82 -20.17 -7.42
C GLN A 122 15.83 -19.82 -8.92
N PHE A 123 15.51 -18.57 -9.29
CA PHE A 123 15.27 -18.17 -10.68
C PHE A 123 16.29 -17.16 -11.21
N GLY A 124 17.23 -16.72 -10.38
CA GLY A 124 18.17 -15.65 -10.69
C GLY A 124 17.58 -14.25 -10.48
N SER A 125 18.45 -13.24 -10.52
CA SER A 125 18.08 -11.84 -10.28
C SER A 125 17.57 -11.11 -11.53
N LYS A 126 17.94 -11.57 -12.74
CA LYS A 126 17.72 -10.86 -14.01
C LYS A 126 16.25 -10.72 -14.39
N GLU A 127 15.49 -11.81 -14.31
CA GLU A 127 14.05 -11.79 -14.61
C GLU A 127 13.24 -11.90 -13.31
N ARG A 128 12.20 -11.06 -13.18
CA ARG A 128 11.30 -11.15 -12.03
C ARG A 128 10.36 -12.34 -12.23
N SER A 129 10.41 -13.30 -11.31
CA SER A 129 9.41 -14.37 -11.24
C SER A 129 8.00 -13.79 -11.00
N LYS A 130 6.96 -14.59 -11.29
CA LYS A 130 5.56 -14.20 -11.04
C LYS A 130 5.32 -13.79 -9.59
N VAL A 131 5.94 -14.52 -8.65
CA VAL A 131 5.88 -14.21 -7.22
C VAL A 131 6.52 -12.86 -6.94
N ARG A 132 7.77 -12.62 -7.40
CA ARG A 132 8.44 -11.32 -7.21
C ARG A 132 7.63 -10.16 -7.80
N HIS A 133 7.04 -10.35 -8.99
CA HIS A 133 6.19 -9.34 -9.61
C HIS A 133 4.97 -8.99 -8.74
N LYS A 134 4.29 -9.98 -8.15
CA LYS A 134 3.14 -9.74 -7.28
C LYS A 134 3.51 -9.14 -5.94
N LEU A 135 4.62 -9.57 -5.34
CA LEU A 135 5.15 -8.95 -4.13
C LEU A 135 5.44 -7.46 -4.36
N THR A 136 6.15 -7.13 -5.45
CA THR A 136 6.36 -5.73 -5.83
C THR A 136 5.04 -4.99 -6.06
N LEU A 137 4.07 -5.60 -6.74
CA LEU A 137 2.79 -4.95 -6.99
C LEU A 137 1.99 -4.67 -5.71
N LEU A 138 2.05 -5.58 -4.74
CA LEU A 138 1.48 -5.37 -3.41
C LEU A 138 2.23 -4.24 -2.68
N ASP A 139 3.57 -4.25 -2.70
CA ASP A 139 4.38 -3.24 -2.01
C ASP A 139 4.21 -1.83 -2.56
N GLU A 140 3.97 -1.71 -3.86
CA GLU A 140 3.81 -0.43 -4.55
C GLU A 140 2.36 0.08 -4.45
N CYS A 141 1.38 -0.79 -4.70
CA CYS A 141 -0.01 -0.38 -4.96
C CYS A 141 -1.05 -1.11 -4.10
N GLY A 142 -0.64 -1.90 -3.11
CA GLY A 142 -1.52 -2.69 -2.25
C GLY A 142 -2.50 -1.87 -1.40
N VAL A 143 -3.74 -2.32 -1.35
CA VAL A 143 -4.72 -1.94 -0.33
C VAL A 143 -5.27 -3.23 0.27
N ILE A 144 -5.25 -3.34 1.59
CA ILE A 144 -5.69 -4.53 2.32
C ILE A 144 -7.06 -4.26 2.92
N ILE A 145 -7.97 -5.21 2.72
CA ILE A 145 -9.21 -5.30 3.49
C ILE A 145 -9.29 -6.66 4.18
N CYS A 146 -9.81 -6.66 5.40
CA CYS A 146 -10.19 -7.88 6.09
C CYS A 146 -11.72 -7.98 6.06
N ILE A 147 -12.24 -9.11 5.56
CA ILE A 147 -13.67 -9.35 5.47
C ILE A 147 -14.06 -10.55 6.32
N LYS A 148 -15.28 -10.52 6.86
CA LYS A 148 -15.95 -11.70 7.41
C LYS A 148 -16.60 -12.50 6.27
N PRO A 149 -16.89 -13.80 6.45
CA PRO A 149 -17.62 -14.59 5.45
C PRO A 149 -18.95 -13.95 5.01
N SER A 150 -19.67 -13.29 5.94
CA SER A 150 -20.91 -12.56 5.65
C SER A 150 -20.74 -11.33 4.74
N GLN A 151 -19.52 -10.83 4.59
CA GLN A 151 -19.17 -9.66 3.77
C GLN A 151 -18.58 -10.05 2.40
N ARG A 152 -18.51 -11.34 2.08
CA ARG A 152 -17.95 -11.85 0.82
C ARG A 152 -18.59 -11.23 -0.42
N PHE A 153 -19.88 -10.92 -0.37
CA PHE A 153 -20.61 -10.27 -1.46
C PHE A 153 -19.96 -8.95 -1.90
N LEU A 154 -19.35 -8.19 -0.98
CA LEU A 154 -18.71 -6.92 -1.32
C LEU A 154 -17.45 -7.13 -2.17
N LEU A 155 -16.67 -8.17 -1.87
CA LEU A 155 -15.52 -8.55 -2.68
C LEU A 155 -15.97 -8.91 -4.11
N ASP A 156 -17.09 -9.61 -4.25
CA ASP A 156 -17.65 -9.95 -5.56
C ASP A 156 -18.09 -8.71 -6.33
N LEU A 157 -18.75 -7.75 -5.68
CA LEU A 157 -19.09 -6.46 -6.30
C LEU A 157 -17.84 -5.74 -6.83
N LEU A 158 -16.78 -5.65 -6.01
CA LEU A 158 -15.51 -5.02 -6.39
C LEU A 158 -14.85 -5.74 -7.57
N ARG A 159 -14.75 -7.07 -7.53
CA ARG A 159 -14.17 -7.89 -8.61
C ARG A 159 -14.99 -7.86 -9.90
N ASN A 160 -16.28 -7.57 -9.80
CA ASN A 160 -17.17 -7.40 -10.95
C ASN A 160 -17.32 -5.94 -11.39
N HIS A 161 -16.54 -5.03 -10.81
CA HIS A 161 -16.53 -3.60 -11.13
C HIS A 161 -17.91 -2.94 -10.93
N GLN A 162 -18.68 -3.43 -9.95
CA GLN A 162 -19.98 -2.89 -9.56
C GLN A 162 -19.78 -1.70 -8.59
N TRP A 163 -19.07 -0.68 -9.05
CA TRP A 163 -18.50 0.38 -8.22
C TRP A 163 -19.54 1.16 -7.43
N THR A 164 -20.64 1.58 -8.04
CA THR A 164 -21.73 2.29 -7.33
C THR A 164 -22.34 1.43 -6.21
N GLN A 165 -22.47 0.13 -6.43
CA GLN A 165 -23.02 -0.77 -5.41
C GLN A 165 -22.01 -0.95 -4.28
N ALA A 166 -20.75 -1.24 -4.63
CA ALA A 166 -19.68 -1.46 -3.66
C ALA A 166 -19.39 -0.21 -2.81
N PHE A 167 -19.21 0.95 -3.43
CA PHE A 167 -18.75 2.16 -2.74
C PHE A 167 -19.89 3.05 -2.23
N TYR A 168 -20.97 3.23 -3.01
CA TYR A 168 -22.05 4.16 -2.65
C TYR A 168 -23.18 3.50 -1.88
N GLN A 169 -23.75 2.40 -2.40
CA GLN A 169 -24.89 1.73 -1.75
C GLN A 169 -24.48 1.06 -0.43
N HIS A 170 -23.27 0.50 -0.39
CA HIS A 170 -22.71 -0.15 0.79
C HIS A 170 -21.70 0.72 1.55
N LYS A 171 -21.75 2.05 1.40
CA LYS A 171 -20.79 2.99 2.00
C LYS A 171 -20.58 2.80 3.51
N GLU A 172 -21.64 2.47 4.24
CA GLU A 172 -21.60 2.29 5.70
C GLU A 172 -20.70 1.13 6.14
N LEU A 173 -20.50 0.12 5.27
CA LEU A 173 -19.62 -1.01 5.57
C LEU A 173 -18.14 -0.62 5.52
N TRP A 174 -17.77 0.45 4.80
CA TRP A 174 -16.37 0.83 4.61
C TRP A 174 -15.72 1.34 5.89
N ALA A 175 -16.50 1.93 6.79
CA ALA A 175 -16.01 2.29 8.12
C ALA A 175 -15.63 1.04 8.94
N GLU A 176 -16.42 -0.04 8.87
CA GLU A 176 -16.11 -1.31 9.54
C GLU A 176 -14.91 -2.02 8.89
N LEU A 177 -14.84 -2.02 7.55
CA LEU A 177 -13.76 -2.67 6.80
C LEU A 177 -12.41 -2.00 7.07
N ASN A 178 -12.43 -0.68 7.31
CA ASN A 178 -11.27 0.16 7.56
C ASN A 178 -10.07 -0.23 6.66
N PRO A 179 -10.18 -0.02 5.34
CA PRO A 179 -9.16 -0.44 4.40
C PRO A 179 -7.80 0.17 4.75
N ILE A 180 -6.74 -0.61 4.56
CA ILE A 180 -5.39 -0.20 4.92
C ILE A 180 -4.54 -0.09 3.66
N ILE A 181 -3.92 1.06 3.45
CA ILE A 181 -2.93 1.21 2.39
C ILE A 181 -1.64 0.55 2.84
N PHE A 182 -1.21 -0.44 2.08
CA PHE A 182 0.09 -1.10 2.22
C PHE A 182 1.06 -0.62 1.14
N GLY A 183 0.53 -0.37 -0.06
CA GLY A 183 1.28 0.10 -1.21
C GLY A 183 1.79 1.52 -1.02
N HIS A 184 3.09 1.71 -0.80
CA HIS A 184 3.63 3.02 -0.45
C HIS A 184 3.58 4.03 -1.61
N ALA A 185 3.60 3.56 -2.87
CA ALA A 185 3.41 4.45 -4.02
C ALA A 185 1.98 5.01 -4.12
N ASN A 186 0.98 4.37 -3.51
CA ASN A 186 -0.36 4.97 -3.42
C ASN A 186 -0.32 6.27 -2.60
N TYR A 187 0.44 6.31 -1.51
CA TYR A 187 0.62 7.52 -0.71
C TYR A 187 1.39 8.59 -1.48
N GLU A 188 2.43 8.22 -2.23
CA GLU A 188 3.15 9.15 -3.09
C GLU A 188 2.21 9.80 -4.11
N MET A 189 1.41 8.99 -4.82
CA MET A 189 0.43 9.50 -5.78
C MET A 189 -0.67 10.34 -5.11
N ALA A 190 -1.03 10.03 -3.88
CA ALA A 190 -2.01 10.78 -3.09
C ALA A 190 -1.52 12.17 -2.65
N THR A 191 -0.24 12.50 -2.79
CA THR A 191 0.25 13.89 -2.56
C THR A 191 -0.33 14.88 -3.57
N LYS A 192 -0.72 14.40 -4.76
CA LYS A 192 -1.47 15.15 -5.79
C LYS A 192 -2.48 14.21 -6.45
N PRO A 193 -3.60 13.90 -5.78
CA PRO A 193 -4.52 12.87 -6.25
C PRO A 193 -5.14 13.27 -7.60
N PHE A 194 -5.42 12.28 -8.43
CA PHE A 194 -6.03 12.48 -9.75
C PHE A 194 -7.03 11.36 -10.08
N ILE A 195 -8.04 11.70 -10.87
CA ILE A 195 -9.02 10.76 -11.40
C ILE A 195 -8.31 9.73 -12.28
N GLY A 196 -8.47 8.44 -11.96
CA GLY A 196 -7.73 7.34 -12.57
C GLY A 196 -6.79 6.60 -11.61
N LEU A 197 -6.49 7.16 -10.44
CA LEU A 197 -5.66 6.50 -9.43
C LEU A 197 -6.29 5.17 -9.00
N THR A 198 -5.56 4.07 -9.24
CA THR A 198 -6.05 2.70 -9.07
C THR A 198 -5.06 1.87 -8.27
N ALA A 199 -5.51 1.38 -7.12
CA ALA A 199 -4.79 0.47 -6.24
C ALA A 199 -5.02 -1.01 -6.62
N LYS A 200 -4.38 -1.88 -5.85
CA LYS A 200 -4.43 -3.34 -5.95
C LYS A 200 -4.97 -3.91 -4.65
N LEU A 201 -6.22 -4.35 -4.68
CA LEU A 201 -6.93 -4.88 -3.53
C LEU A 201 -6.44 -6.29 -3.18
N CYS A 202 -5.84 -6.41 -2.01
CA CYS A 202 -5.59 -7.67 -1.32
C CYS A 202 -6.72 -7.88 -0.30
N CYS A 203 -7.48 -8.97 -0.44
CA CYS A 203 -8.56 -9.29 0.47
C CYS A 203 -8.17 -10.49 1.32
N ILE A 204 -8.23 -10.32 2.63
CA ILE A 204 -8.02 -11.39 3.61
C ILE A 204 -9.40 -11.73 4.21
N GLU A 205 -9.93 -12.90 3.89
CA GLU A 205 -11.09 -13.39 4.62
C GLU A 205 -10.66 -13.94 5.97
N LEU A 206 -11.30 -13.44 7.03
CA LEU A 206 -11.10 -13.91 8.39
C LEU A 206 -11.88 -15.22 8.62
N PRO A 207 -11.33 -16.17 9.39
CA PRO A 207 -12.09 -17.32 9.87
C PRO A 207 -13.37 -16.91 10.61
N GLU A 208 -14.38 -17.76 10.59
CA GLU A 208 -15.62 -17.52 11.31
C GLU A 208 -15.37 -17.29 12.81
N GLY A 209 -16.01 -16.27 13.38
CA GLY A 209 -15.83 -15.85 14.77
C GLY A 209 -14.60 -14.98 15.04
N LEU A 210 -13.64 -14.88 14.10
CA LEU A 210 -12.52 -13.95 14.23
C LEU A 210 -12.94 -12.55 13.76
N THR A 211 -12.72 -11.54 14.59
CA THR A 211 -12.96 -10.14 14.25
C THR A 211 -11.68 -9.34 14.46
N ARG A 212 -11.39 -8.41 13.55
CA ARG A 212 -10.28 -7.47 13.70
C ARG A 212 -10.49 -6.67 15.00
N PRO A 213 -9.45 -6.49 15.85
CA PRO A 213 -9.56 -5.65 17.03
C PRO A 213 -9.99 -4.22 16.69
N ASN A 214 -10.69 -3.55 17.62
CA ASN A 214 -11.11 -2.15 17.47
C ASN A 214 -9.95 -1.14 17.57
N THR A 215 -8.77 -1.57 18.01
CA THR A 215 -7.53 -0.76 17.94
C THR A 215 -7.08 -0.61 16.48
N GLU A 216 -6.07 0.22 16.20
CA GLU A 216 -5.62 0.53 14.82
C GLU A 216 -5.41 -0.72 13.94
N GLY A 217 -5.18 -1.90 14.54
CA GLY A 217 -5.35 -3.20 13.90
C GLY A 217 -4.26 -3.56 12.88
N TYR A 218 -3.26 -2.70 12.73
CA TYR A 218 -2.09 -2.92 11.87
C TYR A 218 -1.33 -4.18 12.28
N ASP A 219 -0.99 -4.37 13.56
CA ASP A 219 -0.28 -5.57 14.02
C ASP A 219 -1.03 -6.86 13.68
N PHE A 220 -2.36 -6.85 13.86
CA PHE A 220 -3.22 -7.98 13.53
C PHE A 220 -3.22 -8.27 12.02
N VAL A 221 -3.31 -7.23 11.19
CA VAL A 221 -3.29 -7.38 9.73
C VAL A 221 -1.88 -7.76 9.23
N ASP A 222 -0.82 -7.26 9.86
CA ASP A 222 0.57 -7.62 9.57
C ASP A 222 0.82 -9.11 9.85
N ASP A 223 0.34 -9.62 10.98
CA ASP A 223 0.41 -11.05 11.30
C ASP A 223 -0.32 -11.92 10.27
N LEU A 224 -1.54 -11.51 9.88
CA LEU A 224 -2.32 -12.23 8.88
C LEU A 224 -1.65 -12.20 7.51
N LEU A 225 -1.17 -11.04 7.07
CA LEU A 225 -0.53 -10.87 5.78
C LEU A 225 0.79 -11.65 5.72
N ALA A 226 1.64 -11.54 6.75
CA ALA A 226 2.89 -12.29 6.85
C ALA A 226 2.64 -13.81 6.78
N THR A 227 1.58 -14.30 7.44
CA THR A 227 1.18 -15.70 7.39
C THR A 227 0.71 -16.11 5.98
N GLN A 228 -0.09 -15.28 5.30
CA GLN A 228 -0.53 -15.57 3.93
C GLN A 228 0.61 -15.57 2.91
N LEU A 229 1.59 -14.66 3.09
CA LEU A 229 2.75 -14.55 2.21
C LEU A 229 3.60 -15.84 2.16
N VAL A 230 3.58 -16.67 3.20
CA VAL A 230 4.26 -17.98 3.21
C VAL A 230 3.65 -18.94 2.18
N ASN A 231 2.37 -18.77 1.83
CA ASN A 231 1.69 -19.64 0.88
C ASN A 231 1.89 -19.15 -0.56
N ALA A 232 2.86 -19.76 -1.26
CA ALA A 232 3.17 -19.41 -2.65
C ALA A 232 1.99 -19.60 -3.62
N ASP A 233 1.06 -20.52 -3.35
CA ASP A 233 -0.10 -20.74 -4.23
C ASP A 233 -1.08 -19.58 -4.15
N LEU A 234 -1.27 -19.00 -2.96
CA LEU A 234 -2.03 -17.76 -2.80
C LEU A 234 -1.39 -16.64 -3.62
N LEU A 235 -0.07 -16.51 -3.54
CA LEU A 235 0.68 -15.56 -4.36
C LEU A 235 0.62 -15.88 -5.85
N LEU A 236 0.18 -17.04 -6.31
CA LEU A 236 0.02 -17.35 -7.73
C LEU A 236 -1.43 -17.17 -8.23
N ASP A 237 -2.40 -17.00 -7.35
CA ASP A 237 -3.80 -16.74 -7.71
C ASP A 237 -3.98 -15.40 -8.46
N ASN A 238 -4.55 -15.46 -9.67
CA ASN A 238 -4.81 -14.30 -10.52
C ASN A 238 -5.98 -13.44 -10.05
N GLN A 239 -6.80 -13.92 -9.11
CA GLN A 239 -7.90 -13.16 -8.50
C GLN A 239 -7.46 -12.33 -7.30
N GLN A 240 -6.22 -12.50 -6.84
CA GLN A 240 -5.60 -11.60 -5.87
C GLN A 240 -5.12 -10.31 -6.55
N LEU A 241 -5.10 -9.21 -5.80
CA LEU A 241 -4.69 -7.89 -6.28
C LEU A 241 -5.61 -7.33 -7.37
N SER A 242 -6.93 -7.42 -7.15
CA SER A 242 -7.92 -6.86 -8.08
C SER A 242 -7.85 -5.32 -8.14
N PRO A 243 -8.19 -4.69 -9.27
CA PRO A 243 -8.22 -3.24 -9.36
C PRO A 243 -9.15 -2.61 -8.32
N LEU A 244 -8.73 -1.50 -7.71
CA LEU A 244 -9.54 -0.70 -6.80
C LEU A 244 -9.38 0.79 -7.14
N PRO A 245 -10.43 1.49 -7.61
CA PRO A 245 -10.39 2.95 -7.73
C PRO A 245 -10.13 3.58 -6.35
N LEU A 246 -8.93 4.12 -6.14
CA LEU A 246 -8.47 4.52 -4.79
C LEU A 246 -9.33 5.64 -4.21
N LEU A 247 -9.62 6.67 -5.01
CA LEU A 247 -10.49 7.80 -4.63
C LEU A 247 -11.97 7.40 -4.60
N GLY A 248 -12.32 6.17 -4.98
CA GLY A 248 -13.66 5.62 -4.83
C GLY A 248 -13.95 5.09 -3.43
N VAL A 249 -12.92 4.83 -2.61
CA VAL A 249 -13.12 4.38 -1.24
C VAL A 249 -13.79 5.51 -0.43
N PRO A 250 -14.93 5.27 0.24
CA PRO A 250 -15.61 6.30 1.03
C PRO A 250 -14.70 6.99 2.03
N GLY A 251 -14.65 8.32 1.98
CA GLY A 251 -13.83 9.16 2.85
C GLY A 251 -12.38 9.36 2.41
N TRP A 252 -11.93 8.76 1.30
CA TRP A 252 -10.56 8.92 0.80
C TRP A 252 -10.39 10.05 -0.23
N HIS A 253 -11.51 10.58 -0.76
CA HIS A 253 -11.51 11.74 -1.63
C HIS A 253 -11.99 12.97 -0.87
N GLN A 254 -11.32 14.11 -1.05
CA GLN A 254 -11.68 15.37 -0.36
C GLN A 254 -12.98 15.97 -0.92
N GLU A 255 -13.27 15.74 -2.20
CA GLU A 255 -14.52 16.18 -2.81
C GLU A 255 -15.66 15.22 -2.51
N ALA A 256 -16.89 15.69 -2.70
CA ALA A 256 -18.09 14.88 -2.47
C ALA A 256 -18.09 13.62 -3.35
N GLN A 257 -18.33 12.47 -2.71
CA GLN A 257 -18.47 11.18 -3.38
C GLN A 257 -19.96 10.83 -3.52
N ASP A 258 -20.68 11.58 -4.35
CA ASP A 258 -22.10 11.38 -4.64
C ASP A 258 -22.33 10.39 -5.80
N LEU A 259 -23.58 10.21 -6.20
CA LEU A 259 -23.92 9.30 -7.32
C LEU A 259 -23.29 9.71 -8.64
N ASP A 260 -23.14 11.01 -8.91
CA ASP A 260 -22.58 11.51 -10.16
C ASP A 260 -21.08 11.25 -10.21
N PHE A 261 -20.36 11.39 -9.09
CA PHE A 261 -18.97 10.97 -8.96
C PHE A 261 -18.79 9.49 -9.31
N TYR A 262 -19.60 8.58 -8.74
CA TYR A 262 -19.52 7.15 -9.04
C TYR A 262 -20.06 6.76 -10.43
N ALA A 263 -20.79 7.65 -11.10
CA ALA A 263 -21.27 7.46 -12.47
C ALA A 263 -20.20 7.78 -13.53
N ASP A 264 -19.08 8.40 -13.16
CA ASP A 264 -17.97 8.68 -14.07
C ASP A 264 -17.26 7.39 -14.53
N THR A 265 -17.73 6.84 -15.64
CA THR A 265 -17.17 5.63 -16.27
C THR A 265 -15.75 5.82 -16.82
N SER A 266 -15.24 7.05 -16.92
CA SER A 266 -13.83 7.28 -17.30
C SER A 266 -12.88 6.80 -16.19
N TYR A 267 -13.34 6.90 -14.93
CA TYR A 267 -12.66 6.42 -13.74
C TYR A 267 -13.18 5.05 -13.27
N PHE A 268 -14.49 4.97 -13.00
CA PHE A 268 -15.21 3.79 -12.54
C PHE A 268 -15.57 2.87 -13.71
N ARG A 269 -14.53 2.38 -14.39
CA ARG A 269 -14.69 1.61 -15.63
C ARG A 269 -15.40 0.29 -15.38
N PRO A 270 -16.45 -0.05 -16.16
CA PRO A 270 -17.11 -1.34 -16.05
C PRO A 270 -16.14 -2.47 -16.41
N LYS A 271 -16.44 -3.68 -15.95
CA LYS A 271 -15.65 -4.87 -16.28
C LYS A 271 -15.69 -5.10 -17.78
N ARG A 272 -14.52 -5.32 -18.39
CA ARG A 272 -14.44 -5.65 -19.82
C ARG A 272 -15.20 -6.95 -20.05
N GLN A 273 -16.19 -6.91 -20.93
CA GLN A 273 -16.81 -8.12 -21.44
C GLN A 273 -15.83 -8.73 -22.46
N THR A 274 -15.24 -9.87 -22.12
CA THR A 274 -14.55 -10.70 -23.10
C THR A 274 -15.62 -11.42 -23.91
N THR A 275 -15.98 -10.86 -25.06
CA THR A 275 -16.60 -11.61 -26.17
C THR A 275 -15.58 -12.52 -26.81
#